data_AF-A0AAW0AJ73-F1
#
_entry.id   AF-A0AAW0AJ73-F1
#
_cell.length_a   1.000
_cell.length_b   1.000
_cell.length_c   1.000
_cell.angle_alpha   90.00
_cell.angle_beta   90.00
_cell.angle_gamma   90.00
#
_symmetry.space_group_name_H-M   'P 1'
#
loop_
_entity.id
_entity.type
_entity.pdbx_description
1 polymer ?
#
loop_
_entity_poly.entity_id
_entity_poly.type
_entity_poly.pdbx_seq_one_letter_code
_entity_poly.pdbx_strand_id
1 'polypeptide(L)'
;MLNEMRFGTLSDKSVAKFRSLSRPINYDDGLGPTELFPRREDVDRSNHGRMAHLNSHPESFSASDGGTITDYNQRQKLLGNFMAVPELILRQDAQVMLIKNLDDTLVNGSMGRVVRFCDSATYGTDRDVEGSEGQTETSASISGTTKKPPAATSGVRYPVVEFSLPNGGKRTLLIQPDTFKIELPTGEVQASRSQHIKCLSFHR
;
A
#
# COMPACT_ATOMS: atom_id res chain seq x y z
N MET A 1 29.44 5.48 -14.66
CA MET A 1 28.73 4.33 -14.07
C MET A 1 27.36 4.06 -14.70
N LEU A 2 26.28 4.83 -14.44
CA LEU A 2 24.94 4.51 -15.00
C LEU A 2 24.87 4.61 -16.54
N ASN A 3 25.49 5.64 -17.13
CA ASN A 3 25.59 5.75 -18.59
C ASN A 3 26.41 4.61 -19.23
N GLU A 4 27.51 4.19 -18.59
CA GLU A 4 28.30 3.02 -19.04
C GLU A 4 27.44 1.75 -19.05
N MET A 5 26.65 1.52 -18.00
CA MET A 5 25.71 0.39 -17.95
C MET A 5 24.67 0.45 -19.07
N ARG A 6 24.13 1.64 -19.36
CA ARG A 6 23.17 1.85 -20.45
C ARG A 6 23.73 1.47 -21.82
N PHE A 7 25.03 1.71 -22.05
CA PHE A 7 25.71 1.38 -23.31
C PHE A 7 26.43 0.03 -23.29
N GLY A 8 26.38 -0.71 -22.18
CA GLY A 8 27.05 -2.00 -22.03
C GLY A 8 28.58 -1.94 -21.93
N THR A 9 29.15 -0.77 -21.61
CA THR A 9 30.60 -0.53 -21.59
C THR A 9 31.09 -0.19 -20.18
N LEU A 10 30.94 -1.14 -19.25
CA LEU A 10 31.36 -0.95 -17.85
C LEU A 10 32.88 -1.00 -17.69
N SER A 11 33.46 0.10 -17.18
CA SER A 11 34.86 0.12 -16.74
C SER A 11 35.09 -0.65 -15.44
N ASP A 12 36.32 -1.13 -15.20
CA ASP A 12 36.69 -1.81 -13.95
C ASP A 12 36.40 -0.96 -12.70
N LYS A 13 36.57 0.37 -12.82
CA LYS A 13 36.22 1.34 -11.76
C LYS A 13 34.72 1.31 -11.45
N SER A 14 33.86 1.28 -12.48
CA SER A 14 32.41 1.16 -12.31
C SER A 14 32.02 -0.19 -11.69
N VAL A 15 32.65 -1.28 -12.12
CA VAL A 15 32.40 -2.63 -11.57
C VAL A 15 32.77 -2.69 -10.08
N ALA A 16 33.96 -2.21 -9.71
CA ALA A 16 34.39 -2.15 -8.31
C ALA A 16 33.44 -1.29 -7.45
N LYS A 17 32.95 -0.18 -8.01
CA LYS A 17 31.99 0.68 -7.32
C LYS A 17 30.65 -0.02 -7.08
N PHE A 18 30.08 -0.71 -8.06
CA PHE A 18 28.85 -1.49 -7.87
C PHE A 18 29.01 -2.58 -6.80
N ARG A 19 30.13 -3.30 -6.78
CA ARG A 19 30.40 -4.30 -5.74
C ARG A 19 30.42 -3.69 -4.34
N SER A 20 30.94 -2.47 -4.19
CA SER A 20 30.94 -1.75 -2.91
C SER A 20 29.55 -1.35 -2.39
N LEU A 21 28.52 -1.37 -3.25
CA LEU A 21 27.14 -1.06 -2.88
C LEU A 21 26.38 -2.26 -2.28
N SER A 22 27.00 -3.44 -2.21
CA SER A 22 26.43 -4.64 -1.55
C SER A 22 26.33 -4.53 -0.02
N ARG A 23 26.83 -3.43 0.56
CA ARG A 23 26.71 -3.12 1.97
C ARG A 23 25.23 -2.98 2.42
N PRO A 24 24.92 -3.27 3.70
CA PRO A 24 23.62 -2.94 4.27
C PRO A 24 23.28 -1.45 4.16
N ILE A 25 22.00 -1.14 4.02
CA ILE A 25 21.46 0.23 4.03
C ILE A 25 20.53 0.35 5.23
N ASN A 26 20.76 1.39 6.03
CA ASN A 26 19.89 1.78 7.13
C ASN A 26 19.15 3.05 6.73
N TYR A 27 17.86 3.09 7.03
CA TYR A 27 16.98 4.23 6.78
C TYR A 27 16.43 4.72 8.12
N ASP A 28 16.43 6.04 8.32
CA ASP A 28 16.03 6.67 9.58
C ASP A 28 14.53 7.02 9.62
N ASP A 29 13.84 6.93 8.48
CA ASP A 29 12.42 7.28 8.31
C ASP A 29 11.45 6.12 8.63
N GLY A 30 11.99 4.95 8.99
CA GLY A 30 11.21 3.74 9.25
C GLY A 30 10.64 3.09 7.99
N LEU A 31 11.03 3.53 6.80
CA LEU A 31 10.71 2.87 5.53
C LEU A 31 11.90 2.00 5.09
N GLY A 32 11.63 0.76 4.73
CA GLY A 32 12.64 -0.15 4.21
C GLY A 32 12.99 0.15 2.75
N PRO A 33 14.16 -0.33 2.26
CA PRO A 33 14.50 -0.25 0.85
C PRO A 33 13.49 -1.00 -0.02
N THR A 34 13.15 -0.41 -1.17
CA THR A 34 12.43 -1.09 -2.24
C THR A 34 13.34 -2.10 -2.91
N GLU A 35 13.01 -3.38 -2.81
CA GLU A 35 13.70 -4.42 -3.57
C GLU A 35 13.18 -4.47 -5.01
N LEU A 36 14.11 -4.60 -5.96
CA LEU A 36 13.79 -4.71 -7.38
C LEU A 36 14.01 -6.15 -7.82
N PHE A 37 12.97 -6.76 -8.37
CA PHE A 37 13.02 -8.09 -8.95
C PHE A 37 12.65 -8.06 -10.43
N PRO A 38 13.23 -8.95 -11.26
CA PRO A 38 12.93 -9.01 -12.68
C PRO A 38 11.54 -9.57 -12.97
N ARG A 39 10.96 -10.39 -12.06
CA ARG A 39 9.65 -11.03 -12.24
C ARG A 39 8.67 -10.60 -11.16
N ARG A 40 7.39 -10.49 -11.54
CA ARG A 40 6.29 -10.15 -10.61
C ARG A 40 6.15 -11.17 -9.48
N GLU A 41 6.29 -12.46 -9.80
CA GLU A 41 6.20 -13.55 -8.81
C GLU A 41 7.23 -13.42 -7.68
N ASP A 42 8.43 -12.91 -7.98
CA ASP A 42 9.48 -12.70 -6.99
C ASP A 42 9.18 -11.48 -6.10
N VAL A 43 8.61 -10.42 -6.69
CA VAL A 43 8.09 -9.26 -5.95
C VAL A 43 6.99 -9.69 -4.99
N ASP A 44 6.00 -10.44 -5.47
CA ASP A 44 4.86 -10.88 -4.68
C ASP A 44 5.29 -11.82 -3.55
N ARG A 45 6.23 -12.74 -3.81
CA ARG A 45 6.81 -13.62 -2.79
C ARG A 45 7.57 -12.85 -1.71
N SER A 46 8.41 -11.88 -2.09
CA SER A 46 9.13 -11.03 -1.12
C SER A 46 8.15 -10.22 -0.27
N ASN A 47 7.15 -9.59 -0.91
CA ASN A 47 6.13 -8.79 -0.24
C ASN A 47 5.30 -9.61 0.76
N HIS A 48 4.82 -10.79 0.36
CA HIS A 48 4.06 -11.69 1.24
C HIS A 48 4.90 -12.16 2.42
N GLY A 49 6.15 -12.55 2.18
CA GLY A 49 7.09 -12.93 3.23
C GLY A 49 7.20 -11.82 4.28
N ARG A 50 7.45 -10.58 3.87
CA ARG A 50 7.58 -9.44 4.77
C ARG A 50 6.29 -9.10 5.51
N MET A 51 5.15 -9.12 4.81
CA MET A 51 3.85 -8.88 5.42
C MET A 51 3.52 -9.91 6.51
N ALA A 52 3.96 -11.17 6.34
CA ALA A 52 3.79 -12.21 7.36
C ALA A 52 4.60 -11.95 8.65
N HIS A 53 5.66 -11.14 8.59
CA HIS A 53 6.45 -10.78 9.79
C HIS A 53 5.80 -9.65 10.61
N LEU A 54 4.77 -8.98 10.09
CA LEU A 54 4.03 -7.96 10.84
C LEU A 54 3.07 -8.64 11.81
N ASN A 55 3.19 -8.30 13.10
CA ASN A 55 2.42 -8.89 14.20
C ASN A 55 0.96 -8.42 14.26
N SER A 56 0.54 -7.47 13.41
CA SER A 56 -0.83 -6.95 13.40
C SER A 56 -1.80 -7.90 12.69
N HIS A 57 -3.09 -7.75 12.96
CA HIS A 57 -4.12 -8.48 12.22
C HIS A 57 -4.11 -8.11 10.73
N PRO A 58 -4.23 -9.09 9.81
CA PRO A 58 -4.40 -8.80 8.39
C PRO A 58 -5.83 -8.33 8.09
N GLU A 59 -5.98 -7.29 7.29
CA GLU A 59 -7.25 -6.87 6.69
C GLU A 59 -7.22 -7.16 5.18
N SER A 60 -8.22 -7.90 4.70
CA SER A 60 -8.36 -8.28 3.29
C SER A 60 -9.35 -7.39 2.56
N PHE A 61 -8.98 -6.95 1.37
CA PHE A 61 -9.76 -6.09 0.48
C PHE A 61 -9.95 -6.78 -0.87
N SER A 62 -11.16 -7.25 -1.14
CA SER A 62 -11.53 -7.81 -2.43
C SER A 62 -11.85 -6.69 -3.43
N ALA A 63 -11.29 -6.79 -4.63
CA ALA A 63 -11.56 -5.86 -5.70
C ALA A 63 -12.97 -6.08 -6.28
N SER A 64 -13.55 -5.01 -6.83
CA SER A 64 -14.79 -5.09 -7.62
C SER A 64 -14.48 -4.97 -9.10
N ASP A 65 -14.75 -6.03 -9.86
CA ASP A 65 -14.50 -6.09 -11.30
C ASP A 65 -15.77 -5.81 -12.12
N GLY A 66 -15.62 -5.12 -13.25
CA GLY A 66 -16.72 -4.75 -14.15
C GLY A 66 -16.26 -4.65 -15.61
N GLY A 67 -17.10 -3.99 -16.44
CA GLY A 67 -16.86 -3.78 -17.87
C GLY A 67 -17.84 -4.52 -18.78
N THR A 68 -17.78 -4.23 -20.07
CA THR A 68 -18.72 -4.75 -21.08
C THR A 68 -18.38 -6.15 -21.58
N ILE A 69 -17.14 -6.61 -21.42
CA ILE A 69 -16.75 -7.96 -21.84
C ILE A 69 -17.39 -9.00 -20.93
N THR A 70 -18.20 -9.87 -21.54
CA THR A 70 -18.88 -10.98 -20.87
C THR A 70 -18.09 -12.28 -20.89
N ASP A 71 -17.18 -12.47 -21.87
CA ASP A 71 -16.31 -13.64 -21.91
C ASP A 71 -15.32 -13.63 -20.73
N TYR A 72 -15.42 -14.66 -19.89
CA TYR A 72 -14.65 -14.73 -18.66
C TYR A 72 -13.14 -14.77 -18.92
N ASN A 73 -12.68 -15.58 -19.88
CA ASN A 73 -11.26 -15.77 -20.14
C ASN A 73 -10.62 -14.50 -20.70
N GLN A 74 -11.30 -13.83 -21.63
CA GLN A 74 -10.87 -12.55 -22.18
C GLN A 74 -10.84 -11.47 -21.11
N ARG A 75 -11.87 -11.38 -20.26
CA ARG A 75 -11.92 -10.43 -19.14
C ARG A 75 -10.78 -10.66 -18.16
N GLN A 76 -10.50 -11.90 -17.77
CA GLN A 76 -9.39 -12.22 -16.86
C GLN A 76 -8.02 -11.86 -17.44
N LYS A 77 -7.81 -12.06 -18.75
CA LYS A 77 -6.57 -11.63 -19.43
C LYS A 77 -6.38 -10.12 -19.35
N LEU A 78 -7.46 -9.35 -19.56
CA LEU A 78 -7.41 -7.89 -19.48
C LEU A 78 -7.17 -7.41 -18.04
N LEU A 79 -7.91 -7.97 -17.08
CA LEU A 79 -7.74 -7.68 -15.66
C LEU A 79 -6.35 -8.05 -15.13
N GLY A 80 -5.73 -9.11 -15.65
CA GLY A 80 -4.36 -9.51 -15.31
C GLY A 80 -3.28 -8.49 -15.74
N ASN A 81 -3.61 -7.57 -16.64
CA ASN A 81 -2.71 -6.48 -17.02
C ASN A 81 -2.74 -5.31 -16.02
N PHE A 82 -3.76 -5.24 -15.16
CA PHE A 82 -3.82 -4.21 -14.14
C PHE A 82 -2.77 -4.40 -13.06
N MET A 83 -2.27 -3.28 -12.55
CA MET A 83 -1.39 -3.26 -11.37
C MET A 83 -2.18 -3.61 -10.10
N ALA A 84 -3.47 -3.30 -10.07
CA ALA A 84 -4.39 -3.61 -8.98
C ALA A 84 -4.69 -5.11 -8.92
N VAL A 85 -4.38 -5.71 -7.77
CA VAL A 85 -4.60 -7.14 -7.48
C VAL A 85 -6.07 -7.41 -7.12
N PRO A 86 -6.58 -8.62 -7.42
CA PRO A 86 -7.98 -8.98 -7.11
C PRO A 86 -8.24 -9.08 -5.60
N GLU A 87 -7.23 -9.44 -4.82
CA GLU A 87 -7.27 -9.44 -3.36
C GLU A 87 -6.04 -8.73 -2.84
N LEU A 88 -6.24 -7.71 -2.01
CA LEU A 88 -5.18 -6.97 -1.35
C LEU A 88 -5.27 -7.25 0.15
N ILE A 89 -4.21 -7.79 0.72
CA ILE A 89 -4.09 -8.01 2.16
C ILE A 89 -3.18 -6.92 2.71
N LEU A 90 -3.60 -6.24 3.77
CA LEU A 90 -2.86 -5.18 4.45
C LEU A 90 -2.72 -5.48 5.92
N ARG A 91 -1.67 -4.93 6.53
CA ARG A 91 -1.43 -4.97 7.96
C ARG A 91 -1.05 -3.58 8.43
N GLN A 92 -1.29 -3.30 9.70
CA GLN A 92 -0.70 -2.11 10.32
C GLN A 92 0.82 -2.21 10.19
N ASP A 93 1.46 -1.07 9.96
CA ASP A 93 2.88 -0.92 9.67
C ASP A 93 3.35 -1.49 8.32
N ALA A 94 2.44 -1.98 7.48
CA ALA A 94 2.78 -2.34 6.12
C ALA A 94 3.22 -1.09 5.34
N GLN A 95 4.36 -1.21 4.65
CA GLN A 95 4.81 -0.21 3.70
C GLN A 95 3.99 -0.32 2.40
N VAL A 96 3.61 0.83 1.85
CA VAL A 96 2.73 0.93 0.68
C VAL A 96 3.31 1.91 -0.32
N MET A 97 2.87 1.84 -1.58
CA MET A 97 3.31 2.77 -2.61
C MET A 97 2.13 3.19 -3.49
N LEU A 98 1.99 4.49 -3.74
CA LEU A 98 1.00 4.98 -4.69
C LEU A 98 1.28 4.42 -6.09
N ILE A 99 0.25 3.92 -6.77
CA ILE A 99 0.32 3.48 -8.18
C ILE A 99 -0.42 4.40 -9.14
N LYS A 100 -0.93 5.52 -8.63
CA LYS A 100 -1.64 6.56 -9.36
C LYS A 100 -1.37 7.90 -8.68
N ASN A 101 -1.38 8.96 -9.47
CA ASN A 101 -1.28 10.32 -8.93
C ASN A 101 -2.61 10.71 -8.28
N LEU A 102 -2.55 11.16 -7.03
CA LEU A 102 -3.67 11.77 -6.31
C LEU A 102 -3.64 13.29 -6.48
N ASP A 103 -2.46 13.89 -6.39
CA ASP A 103 -2.21 15.32 -6.58
C ASP A 103 -0.72 15.60 -6.90
N ASP A 104 -0.31 16.86 -6.93
CA ASP A 104 1.06 17.30 -7.26
C ASP A 104 2.11 16.83 -6.23
N THR A 105 1.70 16.46 -5.02
CA THR A 105 2.58 16.02 -3.93
C THR A 105 2.58 14.51 -3.74
N LEU A 106 1.48 13.85 -4.09
CA LEU A 106 1.24 12.42 -3.94
C LEU A 106 1.07 11.79 -5.32
N VAL A 107 2.20 11.31 -5.84
CA VAL A 107 2.33 10.78 -7.21
C VAL A 107 2.57 9.28 -7.20
N ASN A 108 2.44 8.63 -8.35
CA ASN A 108 2.87 7.26 -8.55
C ASN A 108 4.34 7.09 -8.10
N GLY A 109 4.57 6.20 -7.14
CA GLY A 109 5.87 6.00 -6.49
C GLY A 109 5.98 6.61 -5.09
N SER A 110 5.05 7.45 -4.63
CA SER A 110 5.06 7.97 -3.27
C SER A 110 4.90 6.84 -2.25
N MET A 111 5.85 6.76 -1.32
CA MET A 111 5.91 5.72 -0.30
C MET A 111 5.16 6.13 0.96
N GLY A 112 4.52 5.18 1.61
CA GLY A 112 3.85 5.40 2.89
C GLY A 112 3.82 4.17 3.77
N ARG A 113 3.30 4.33 4.99
CA ARG A 113 3.10 3.26 5.98
C ARG A 113 1.64 3.25 6.42
N VAL A 114 1.02 2.07 6.47
CA VAL A 114 -0.32 1.90 7.04
C VAL A 114 -0.22 2.17 8.54
N VAL A 115 -0.87 3.21 9.02
CA VAL A 115 -0.86 3.56 10.45
C VAL A 115 -1.94 2.80 11.20
N ARG A 116 -3.11 2.62 10.58
CA ARG A 116 -4.29 1.95 11.15
C ARG A 116 -5.36 1.74 10.08
N PHE A 117 -6.45 1.11 10.47
CA PHE A 117 -7.66 0.97 9.67
C PHE A 117 -8.81 1.71 10.33
N CYS A 118 -9.61 2.44 9.55
CA CYS A 118 -10.69 3.28 10.06
C CYS A 118 -11.94 3.20 9.20
N ASP A 119 -13.11 3.30 9.82
CA ASP A 119 -14.36 3.51 9.09
C ASP A 119 -14.38 4.93 8.50
N SER A 120 -14.83 5.06 7.26
CA SER A 120 -14.96 6.36 6.58
C SER A 120 -15.86 7.33 7.33
N ALA A 121 -16.84 6.85 8.10
CA ALA A 121 -17.74 7.70 8.90
C ALA A 121 -17.09 8.26 10.16
N THR A 122 -16.03 7.62 10.67
CA THR A 122 -15.34 8.02 11.90
C THR A 122 -14.02 8.75 11.65
N TYR A 123 -13.47 8.66 10.44
CA TYR A 123 -12.21 9.32 10.08
C TYR A 123 -12.28 10.85 10.30
N GLY A 124 -11.31 11.41 11.04
CA GLY A 124 -11.24 12.83 11.37
C GLY A 124 -12.17 13.31 12.49
N THR A 125 -12.85 12.39 13.19
CA THR A 125 -13.67 12.69 14.39
C THR A 125 -12.92 12.33 15.68
N ASP A 126 -13.39 12.77 16.84
CA ASP A 126 -12.78 12.39 18.14
C ASP A 126 -12.75 10.86 18.37
N ARG A 127 -13.62 10.11 17.69
CA ARG A 127 -13.68 8.63 17.75
C ARG A 127 -12.64 7.93 16.88
N ASP A 128 -11.91 8.69 16.06
CA ASP A 128 -10.85 8.20 15.17
C ASP A 128 -9.61 7.69 15.93
N VAL A 129 -9.49 8.07 17.22
CA VAL A 129 -8.31 7.85 18.07
C VAL A 129 -8.39 6.55 18.89
N GLU A 130 -9.58 5.97 19.10
CA GLU A 130 -9.75 4.84 20.03
C GLU A 130 -9.34 3.46 19.47
N GLY A 131 -8.80 3.39 18.25
CA GLY A 131 -8.52 2.11 17.55
C GLY A 131 -7.12 1.51 17.73
N SER A 132 -6.19 2.15 18.43
CA SER A 132 -4.76 1.77 18.42
C SER A 132 -4.09 1.63 19.79
N GLU A 133 -4.82 1.32 20.85
CA GLU A 133 -4.18 0.97 22.14
C GLU A 133 -4.15 -0.54 22.35
N GLY A 134 -3.00 -1.12 22.01
CA GLY A 134 -2.55 -2.37 22.60
C GLY A 134 -2.46 -2.22 24.11
N GLN A 135 -3.01 -3.22 24.79
CA GLN A 135 -2.88 -3.55 26.21
C GLN A 135 -1.65 -2.91 26.88
N THR A 136 -1.87 -1.90 27.71
CA THR A 136 -0.94 -1.53 28.78
C THR A 136 -1.74 -1.48 30.07
N GLU A 137 -1.61 -2.53 30.86
CA GLU A 137 -2.13 -2.58 32.23
C GLU A 137 -1.44 -1.49 33.06
N THR A 138 -2.18 -0.42 33.38
CA THR A 138 -1.90 0.37 34.57
C THR A 138 -3.22 0.67 35.28
N SER A 139 -3.33 0.08 36.46
CA SER A 139 -4.43 0.20 37.39
C SER A 139 -4.34 1.55 38.11
N ALA A 140 -5.26 2.47 37.81
CA ALA A 140 -5.69 3.51 38.75
C ALA A 140 -7.06 4.07 38.36
N SER A 141 -8.01 3.89 39.26
CA SER A 141 -9.42 4.28 39.24
C SER A 141 -9.66 5.79 39.18
N ILE A 142 -10.54 6.26 38.26
CA ILE A 142 -11.46 7.39 38.49
C ILE A 142 -12.80 7.12 37.79
N SER A 143 -13.88 7.33 38.54
CA SER A 143 -15.29 7.13 38.19
C SER A 143 -15.82 8.09 37.13
N GLY A 144 -16.73 7.63 36.25
CA GLY A 144 -17.58 8.54 35.47
C GLY A 144 -18.39 7.92 34.34
N THR A 145 -19.65 7.60 34.63
CA THR A 145 -20.79 7.48 33.69
C THR A 145 -20.66 6.53 32.49
N THR A 146 -21.29 5.36 32.63
CA THR A 146 -21.60 4.40 31.57
C THR A 146 -22.52 5.01 30.50
N LYS A 147 -21.96 5.44 29.38
CA LYS A 147 -22.68 5.46 28.10
C LYS A 147 -22.34 4.19 27.34
N LYS A 148 -23.34 3.31 27.24
CA LYS A 148 -23.38 2.10 26.43
C LYS A 148 -22.78 2.40 25.04
N PRO A 149 -21.76 1.67 24.57
CA PRO A 149 -21.22 1.91 23.23
C PRO A 149 -22.32 1.64 22.21
N PRO A 150 -22.51 2.51 21.20
CA PRO A 150 -23.36 2.17 20.07
C PRO A 150 -22.76 0.93 19.41
N ALA A 151 -23.62 -0.05 19.12
CA ALA A 151 -23.23 -1.30 18.49
C ALA A 151 -22.31 -1.01 17.29
N ALA A 152 -21.16 -1.69 17.25
CA ALA A 152 -20.22 -1.61 16.14
C ALA A 152 -20.97 -1.95 14.85
N THR A 153 -21.35 -0.94 14.08
CA THR A 153 -21.79 -1.15 12.72
C THR A 153 -20.61 -1.80 12.02
N SER A 154 -20.80 -3.01 11.51
CA SER A 154 -19.80 -3.76 10.74
C SER A 154 -19.57 -3.07 9.39
N GLY A 155 -19.06 -1.84 9.44
CA GLY A 155 -18.68 -1.04 8.29
C GLY A 155 -17.34 -1.51 7.73
N VAL A 156 -17.18 -1.35 6.43
CA VAL A 156 -15.90 -1.59 5.75
C VAL A 156 -14.90 -0.56 6.29
N ARG A 157 -13.82 -1.03 6.91
CA ARG A 157 -12.70 -0.19 7.32
C ARG A 157 -11.77 0.04 6.14
N TYR A 158 -11.08 1.16 6.13
CA TYR A 158 -10.15 1.54 5.10
C TYR A 158 -8.78 1.87 5.69
N PRO A 159 -7.69 1.60 4.95
CA PRO A 159 -6.35 1.88 5.44
C PRO A 159 -6.11 3.38 5.52
N VAL A 160 -5.64 3.84 6.68
CA VAL A 160 -5.10 5.18 6.89
C VAL A 160 -3.60 5.10 6.69
N VAL A 161 -3.08 5.83 5.71
CA VAL A 161 -1.68 5.76 5.29
C VAL A 161 -1.00 7.10 5.56
N GLU A 162 0.15 7.05 6.22
CA GLU A 162 1.08 8.17 6.35
C GLU A 162 2.10 8.11 5.22
N PHE A 163 2.05 9.08 4.30
CA PHE A 163 3.00 9.22 3.21
C PHE A 163 4.14 10.16 3.58
N SER A 164 5.34 9.82 3.10
CA SER A 164 6.50 10.70 3.16
C SER A 164 6.52 11.63 1.95
N LEU A 165 6.55 12.94 2.20
CA LEU A 165 6.59 13.96 1.15
C LEU A 165 8.04 14.30 0.78
N PRO A 166 8.30 14.78 -0.46
CA PRO A 166 9.66 15.14 -0.89
C PRO A 166 10.32 16.26 -0.07
N ASN A 167 9.53 17.10 0.60
CA ASN A 167 10.00 18.17 1.48
C ASN A 167 10.36 17.68 2.90
N GLY A 168 10.34 16.38 3.16
CA GLY A 168 10.54 15.79 4.49
C GLY A 168 9.32 15.86 5.39
N GLY A 169 8.22 16.46 4.93
CA GLY A 169 6.93 16.44 5.61
C GLY A 169 6.26 15.07 5.53
N LYS A 170 5.23 14.90 6.35
CA LYS A 170 4.38 13.70 6.33
C LYS A 170 2.93 14.10 6.07
N ARG A 171 2.19 13.24 5.38
CA ARG A 171 0.77 13.47 5.10
C ARG A 171 -0.03 12.19 5.30
N THR A 172 -1.02 12.26 6.19
CA THR A 172 -1.88 11.13 6.54
C THR A 172 -3.21 11.22 5.82
N LEU A 173 -3.61 10.15 5.13
CA LEU A 173 -4.85 10.09 4.35
C LEU A 173 -5.56 8.74 4.54
N LEU A 174 -6.89 8.78 4.58
CA LEU A 174 -7.74 7.61 4.40
C LEU A 174 -7.74 7.21 2.92
N ILE A 175 -7.34 5.98 2.61
CA ILE A 175 -7.23 5.50 1.24
C ILE A 175 -8.51 4.76 0.83
N GLN A 176 -9.26 5.38 -0.07
CA GLN A 176 -10.44 4.78 -0.70
C GLN A 176 -10.07 3.96 -1.95
N PRO A 177 -10.93 3.02 -2.39
CA PRO A 177 -10.71 2.30 -3.64
C PRO A 177 -10.72 3.26 -4.83
N ASP A 178 -9.90 2.97 -5.83
CA ASP A 178 -9.90 3.68 -7.11
C ASP A 178 -10.14 2.70 -8.26
N THR A 179 -10.68 3.20 -9.36
CA THR A 179 -11.08 2.40 -10.52
C THR A 179 -10.02 2.47 -11.61
N PHE A 180 -9.50 1.30 -11.96
CA PHE A 180 -8.66 1.05 -13.13
C PHE A 180 -9.56 0.56 -14.26
N LYS A 181 -9.38 1.09 -15.47
CA LYS A 181 -10.24 0.75 -16.62
C LYS A 181 -9.46 0.67 -17.91
N ILE A 182 -9.91 -0.19 -18.82
CA ILE A 182 -9.47 -0.26 -20.22
C ILE A 182 -10.64 0.22 -21.05
N GLU A 183 -10.43 1.31 -21.78
CA GLU A 183 -11.45 1.93 -22.62
C GLU A 183 -11.07 1.82 -24.09
N LEU A 184 -12.07 1.56 -24.93
CA LEU A 184 -11.94 1.71 -26.38
C LEU A 184 -11.88 3.20 -26.76
N PRO A 185 -11.40 3.55 -27.96
CA PRO A 185 -11.48 4.92 -28.48
C PRO A 185 -12.92 5.48 -28.53
N THR A 186 -13.92 4.60 -28.49
CA THR A 186 -15.35 4.93 -28.40
C THR A 186 -15.78 5.41 -27.00
N GLY A 187 -14.92 5.27 -25.98
CA GLY A 187 -15.23 5.51 -24.57
C GLY A 187 -15.87 4.32 -23.85
N GLU A 188 -16.05 3.19 -24.53
CA GLU A 188 -16.62 1.98 -23.93
C GLU A 188 -15.61 1.29 -23.01
N VAL A 189 -16.00 1.05 -21.75
CA VAL A 189 -15.18 0.35 -20.74
C VAL A 189 -15.24 -1.16 -20.96
N GLN A 190 -14.19 -1.73 -21.55
CA GLN A 190 -14.10 -3.16 -21.81
C GLN A 190 -13.94 -3.99 -20.53
N ALA A 191 -13.10 -3.50 -19.62
CA ALA A 191 -12.85 -4.12 -18.31
C ALA A 191 -12.51 -3.02 -17.30
N SER A 192 -12.99 -3.16 -16.08
CA SER A 192 -12.63 -2.30 -14.96
C SER A 192 -12.39 -3.09 -13.68
N ARG A 193 -11.57 -2.53 -12.79
CA ARG A 193 -11.29 -3.04 -11.44
C ARG A 193 -11.24 -1.88 -10.47
N SER A 194 -12.09 -1.90 -9.46
CA SER A 194 -12.04 -0.99 -8.32
C SER A 194 -11.32 -1.66 -7.16
N GLN A 195 -10.20 -1.08 -6.72
CA GLN A 195 -9.38 -1.60 -5.64
C GLN A 195 -8.59 -0.48 -4.96
N HIS A 196 -8.19 -0.68 -3.70
CA HIS A 196 -7.28 0.21 -3.01
C HIS A 196 -5.91 0.31 -3.70
N ILE A 197 -5.21 1.40 -3.42
CA ILE A 197 -3.84 1.60 -3.87
C ILE A 197 -2.95 0.41 -3.46
N LYS A 198 -2.14 -0.06 -4.40
CA LYS A 198 -1.33 -1.26 -4.26
C LYS A 198 -0.30 -1.13 -3.14
N CYS A 199 -0.21 -2.15 -2.30
CA CYS A 199 0.94 -2.34 -1.43
C CYS A 199 2.12 -2.96 -2.15
N LEU A 200 3.30 -2.44 -1.85
CA LEU A 200 4.51 -3.24 -1.83
C LEU A 200 4.93 -3.35 -0.36
N SER A 201 4.47 -4.41 0.33
CA SER A 201 4.77 -4.59 1.75
C SER A 201 6.26 -4.85 1.93
N PHE A 202 6.96 -3.83 2.43
CA PHE A 202 8.39 -3.88 2.70
C PHE A 202 8.66 -3.54 4.18
N HIS A 203 8.90 -4.55 5.00
CA HIS A 203 9.56 -4.36 6.30
C HIS A 203 10.65 -5.42 6.48
N ARG A 204 11.72 -5.03 7.17
CA ARG A 204 12.87 -5.86 7.51
C ARG A 204 12.83 -6.18 8.99
#